data_AF-A0A9W9JIY2-F1
#
_entry.id   AF-A0A9W9JIY2-F1
#
_cell.length_a   1.000
_cell.length_b   1.000
_cell.length_c   1.000
_cell.angle_alpha   90.00
_cell.angle_beta   90.00
_cell.angle_gamma   90.00
#
_symmetry.space_group_name_H-M   'P 1'
#
loop_
_entity.id
_entity.type
_entity.pdbx_description
1 polymer ?
#
loop_
_entity_poly.entity_id
_entity_poly.type
_entity_poly.pdbx_seq_one_letter_code
_entity_poly.pdbx_strand_id
1 'polypeptide(L)'
;MVYVGIPTNYTTSPSSFAGTPSLTINYEATQDLDSTNAFEGPEKLLEVWFAPSAADLGAAGPEGLKKVPGEIWKDMLDLVNCQVLSVIASDEMDAYLLSESSMFVWPHKLILKTCGTTTLLSGLPRILEIAALFAGFPRATAPPSRGITVAASPYRVFYSRKNFLFPDRQRGPHRSWRDEVRSMDRLFVNGSAYMIGKMNGEHWYLYLTEPGTVLTPPASPKEEVNFNETETKVLNFPDANPRTDCDEHDETLEVLMTDLDEENAKQFYLENATVVAEKRHRNSEKDDGTDHLDVFSNTSDMDEETGGTLPPELTTEGHALGTVVSESCGLSDVYPKSKFPDARIDAYLFTPCGFSANGVVPAPDGNAPTHYFTVHVTPEPQCSYASFETNVPHSQNGKATADIIQQVVAIFKPGRFSITLFETKPALDELEEANGQHDVAHAQRQALRRSNKMEHVEGYRRVDRIVHDLNGYDLVFRYYERNDWKGGAPRLGEKGF
;
A
#
# COMPACT_ATOMS: atom_id res chain seq x y z
N MET A 1 -16.42 -24.20 53.49
CA MET A 1 -16.82 -22.83 53.10
C MET A 1 -15.80 -21.87 53.69
N VAL A 2 -14.73 -21.59 52.93
CA VAL A 2 -13.78 -20.50 53.21
C VAL A 2 -13.43 -19.94 51.84
N TYR A 3 -13.98 -18.77 51.56
CA TYR A 3 -13.69 -17.97 50.38
C TYR A 3 -12.34 -17.30 50.63
N VAL A 4 -11.30 -17.72 49.91
CA VAL A 4 -10.01 -17.03 49.91
C VAL A 4 -9.95 -16.30 48.57
N GLY A 5 -10.30 -15.02 48.60
CA GLY A 5 -10.27 -14.15 47.42
C GLY A 5 -8.86 -14.07 46.85
N ILE A 6 -8.76 -14.13 45.52
CA ILE A 6 -7.53 -13.85 44.78
C ILE A 6 -7.30 -12.32 44.85
N PRO A 7 -6.09 -11.84 45.21
CA PRO A 7 -5.80 -10.41 45.25
C PRO A 7 -5.88 -9.77 43.85
N THR A 8 -6.42 -8.56 43.75
CA THR A 8 -6.69 -7.84 42.49
C THR A 8 -5.48 -7.22 41.79
N ASN A 9 -4.23 -7.56 42.14
CA ASN A 9 -3.04 -6.86 41.63
C ASN A 9 -1.96 -7.82 41.11
N TYR A 10 -2.28 -8.70 40.16
CA TYR A 10 -1.27 -9.49 39.46
C TYR A 10 -1.63 -9.66 37.98
N THR A 11 -1.34 -8.64 37.18
CA THR A 11 -1.32 -8.68 35.71
C THR A 11 -0.19 -7.81 35.20
N THR A 12 1.02 -8.33 35.28
CA THR A 12 2.12 -7.90 34.41
C THR A 12 2.87 -9.15 33.98
N SER A 13 2.36 -9.81 32.94
CA SER A 13 3.13 -10.79 32.17
C SER A 13 4.13 -10.04 31.27
N PRO A 14 5.34 -10.56 30.99
CA PRO A 14 6.36 -9.85 30.21
C PRO A 14 6.07 -9.68 28.71
N SER A 15 4.90 -10.10 28.22
CA SER A 15 4.45 -9.91 26.84
C SER A 15 3.78 -8.55 26.56
N SER A 16 3.64 -7.69 27.57
CA SER A 16 3.31 -6.27 27.40
C SER A 16 4.56 -5.42 27.13
N PHE A 17 5.37 -5.83 26.15
CA PHE A 17 6.29 -4.90 25.51
C PHE A 17 5.45 -3.97 24.62
N ALA A 18 5.46 -2.68 24.93
CA ALA A 18 4.93 -1.63 24.06
C ALA A 18 5.59 -1.76 22.67
N GLY A 19 4.78 -1.82 21.60
CA GLY A 19 5.28 -1.88 20.22
C GLY A 19 4.95 -3.15 19.40
N THR A 20 4.38 -4.22 19.97
CA THR A 20 4.00 -5.40 19.14
C THR A 20 2.62 -5.21 18.49
N PRO A 21 2.49 -5.30 17.15
CA PRO A 21 1.21 -5.13 16.47
C PRO A 21 0.19 -6.24 16.79
N SER A 22 -1.09 -5.88 16.93
CA SER A 22 -2.22 -6.78 17.26
C SER A 22 -3.14 -7.01 16.06
N LEU A 23 -3.61 -8.24 15.83
CA LEU A 23 -4.48 -8.61 14.69
C LEU A 23 -5.92 -8.84 15.15
N THR A 24 -6.89 -8.26 14.43
CA THR A 24 -8.35 -8.46 14.63
C THR A 24 -9.00 -8.92 13.33
N ILE A 25 -9.85 -9.95 13.34
CA ILE A 25 -10.52 -10.49 12.13
C ILE A 25 -12.04 -10.24 12.17
N ASN A 26 -12.61 -9.87 11.02
CA ASN A 26 -14.05 -9.70 10.79
C ASN A 26 -14.66 -10.96 10.15
N TYR A 27 -15.33 -11.77 10.97
CA TYR A 27 -15.95 -13.03 10.55
C TYR A 27 -17.17 -12.87 9.65
N GLU A 28 -17.90 -11.76 9.75
CA GLU A 28 -19.12 -11.56 8.96
C GLU A 28 -18.76 -11.20 7.51
N ALA A 29 -17.75 -10.36 7.31
CA ALA A 29 -17.31 -9.93 5.98
C ALA A 29 -16.63 -11.04 5.14
N THR A 30 -16.24 -12.16 5.76
CA THR A 30 -15.47 -13.23 5.10
C THR A 30 -16.32 -14.38 4.55
N GLN A 31 -17.65 -14.36 4.75
CA GLN A 31 -18.53 -15.48 4.37
C GLN A 31 -19.01 -15.44 2.90
N ASP A 32 -19.02 -14.27 2.25
CA ASP A 32 -19.69 -14.04 0.95
C ASP A 32 -18.77 -13.50 -0.17
N LEU A 33 -17.46 -13.74 -0.10
CA LEU A 33 -16.49 -13.26 -1.12
C LEU A 33 -16.39 -14.24 -2.30
N ASP A 34 -16.93 -13.86 -3.47
CA ASP A 34 -16.86 -14.62 -4.73
C ASP A 34 -16.18 -13.82 -5.85
N SER A 35 -15.03 -14.30 -6.34
CA SER A 35 -14.24 -13.69 -7.42
C SER A 35 -14.48 -14.34 -8.81
N THR A 36 -15.63 -14.96 -9.07
CA THR A 36 -15.91 -15.73 -10.32
C THR A 36 -15.94 -14.94 -11.65
N ASN A 37 -15.94 -13.61 -11.64
CA ASN A 37 -16.03 -12.79 -12.86
C ASN A 37 -14.70 -12.09 -13.20
N ALA A 38 -14.46 -11.82 -14.49
CA ALA A 38 -13.29 -11.09 -14.96
C ALA A 38 -13.09 -9.76 -14.19
N PHE A 39 -12.07 -9.77 -13.33
CA PHE A 39 -11.77 -8.75 -12.35
C PHE A 39 -10.80 -7.70 -12.89
N GLU A 40 -10.94 -6.45 -12.44
CA GLU A 40 -9.99 -5.39 -12.77
C GLU A 40 -8.88 -5.38 -11.72
N GLY A 41 -7.74 -5.98 -12.05
CA GLY A 41 -6.55 -5.99 -11.19
C GLY A 41 -5.94 -4.60 -10.93
N PRO A 42 -5.67 -3.76 -11.96
CA PRO A 42 -5.03 -2.46 -11.76
C PRO A 42 -5.71 -1.59 -10.71
N GLU A 43 -4.94 -1.24 -9.67
CA GLU A 43 -5.45 -0.54 -8.51
C GLU A 43 -5.52 0.98 -8.73
N LYS A 44 -6.32 1.60 -7.87
CA LYS A 44 -6.40 3.03 -7.62
C LYS A 44 -5.75 3.26 -6.26
N LEU A 45 -4.73 4.10 -6.19
CA LEU A 45 -4.00 4.43 -4.98
C LEU A 45 -4.27 5.89 -4.61
N LEU A 46 -4.74 6.12 -3.39
CA LEU A 46 -4.97 7.44 -2.83
C LEU A 46 -4.13 7.57 -1.55
N GLU A 47 -3.29 8.59 -1.49
CA GLU A 47 -2.51 8.95 -0.31
C GLU A 47 -2.83 10.39 0.09
N VAL A 48 -3.26 10.58 1.33
CA VAL A 48 -3.69 11.87 1.87
C VAL A 48 -2.89 12.18 3.14
N TRP A 49 -2.07 13.22 3.07
CA TRP A 49 -1.32 13.76 4.19
C TRP A 49 -2.09 14.93 4.78
N PHE A 50 -2.34 14.92 6.09
CA PHE A 50 -2.95 16.02 6.83
C PHE A 50 -1.93 16.86 7.59
N ALA A 51 -0.73 16.33 7.80
CA ALA A 51 0.42 17.03 8.34
C ALA A 51 1.72 16.54 7.64
N PRO A 52 2.82 17.31 7.68
CA PRO A 52 4.09 16.92 7.08
C PRO A 52 4.73 15.68 7.72
N SER A 53 4.51 15.47 9.03
CA SER A 53 5.09 14.36 9.79
C SER A 53 4.20 14.00 10.99
N ALA A 54 4.47 12.87 11.65
CA ALA A 54 3.82 12.49 12.91
C ALA A 54 4.15 13.44 14.08
N ALA A 55 5.24 14.22 13.98
CA ALA A 55 5.60 15.21 15.00
C ALA A 55 4.84 16.54 14.82
N ASP A 56 4.36 16.83 13.60
CA ASP A 56 3.80 18.14 13.21
C ASP A 56 2.26 18.16 13.11
N LEU A 57 1.59 17.43 14.01
CA LEU A 57 0.12 17.24 13.98
C LEU A 57 -0.68 18.48 14.45
N GLY A 58 -0.03 19.47 15.06
CA GLY A 58 -0.65 20.71 15.53
C GLY A 58 -1.87 20.46 16.44
N ALA A 59 -3.03 20.96 16.03
CA ALA A 59 -4.26 20.88 16.82
C ALA A 59 -4.88 19.47 16.92
N ALA A 60 -4.47 18.53 16.06
CA ALA A 60 -4.98 17.16 16.06
C ALA A 60 -4.48 16.34 17.27
N GLY A 61 -3.37 16.76 17.88
CA GLY A 61 -2.73 16.02 18.98
C GLY A 61 -1.97 14.78 18.49
N PRO A 62 -1.32 14.03 19.39
CA PRO A 62 -0.34 12.99 19.04
C PRO A 62 -0.92 11.79 18.30
N GLU A 63 -2.20 11.47 18.49
CA GLU A 63 -2.84 10.32 17.85
C GLU A 63 -3.35 10.65 16.43
N GLY A 64 -3.60 11.92 16.12
CA GLY A 64 -4.08 12.36 14.81
C GLY A 64 -5.24 11.50 14.27
N LEU A 65 -5.08 10.95 13.05
CA LEU A 65 -6.08 10.07 12.43
C LEU A 65 -6.30 8.75 13.18
N LYS A 66 -5.33 8.25 13.96
CA LYS A 66 -5.49 7.00 14.73
C LYS A 66 -6.48 7.13 15.88
N LYS A 67 -6.82 8.36 16.27
CA LYS A 67 -7.89 8.65 17.24
C LYS A 67 -9.28 8.28 16.70
N VAL A 68 -9.44 8.18 15.38
CA VAL A 68 -10.73 7.91 14.74
C VAL A 68 -11.16 6.47 15.06
N PRO A 69 -12.37 6.24 15.60
CA PRO A 69 -12.85 4.90 15.88
C PRO A 69 -12.94 4.06 14.59
N GLY A 70 -12.52 2.79 14.66
CA GLY A 70 -12.52 1.88 13.50
C GLY A 70 -13.88 1.74 12.80
N GLU A 71 -15.00 1.83 13.54
CA GLU A 71 -16.35 1.80 12.96
C GLU A 71 -16.62 2.98 12.00
N ILE A 72 -16.05 4.15 12.26
CA ILE A 72 -16.18 5.31 11.36
C ILE A 72 -15.43 5.07 10.05
N TRP A 73 -14.30 4.35 10.11
CA TRP A 73 -13.58 3.93 8.91
C TRP A 73 -14.35 2.86 8.14
N LYS A 74 -14.96 1.89 8.81
CA LYS A 74 -15.83 0.88 8.18
C LYS A 74 -16.98 1.54 7.42
N ASP A 75 -17.70 2.47 8.05
CA ASP A 75 -18.76 3.24 7.40
C ASP A 75 -18.27 3.96 6.14
N MET A 76 -17.04 4.51 6.17
CA MET A 76 -16.44 5.16 5.00
C MET A 76 -16.09 4.17 3.89
N LEU A 77 -15.56 3.00 4.24
CA LEU A 77 -15.21 1.94 3.30
C LEU A 77 -16.46 1.31 2.66
N ASP A 78 -17.55 1.19 3.41
CA ASP A 78 -18.84 0.73 2.90
C ASP A 78 -19.39 1.66 1.80
N LEU A 79 -19.18 2.97 1.89
CA LEU A 79 -19.58 3.93 0.85
C LEU A 79 -18.90 3.66 -0.50
N VAL A 80 -17.70 3.07 -0.48
CA VAL A 80 -16.96 2.72 -1.70
C VAL A 80 -17.11 1.24 -2.08
N ASN A 81 -17.87 0.45 -1.32
CA ASN A 81 -18.06 -1.00 -1.44
C ASN A 81 -16.80 -1.81 -1.10
N CYS A 82 -16.04 -1.37 -0.10
CA CYS A 82 -14.94 -2.13 0.47
C CYS A 82 -15.33 -2.64 1.86
N GLN A 83 -15.08 -3.92 2.13
CA GLN A 83 -15.30 -4.51 3.45
C GLN A 83 -13.98 -4.70 4.17
N VAL A 84 -13.94 -4.45 5.48
CA VAL A 84 -12.77 -4.74 6.32
C VAL A 84 -12.78 -6.23 6.68
N LEU A 85 -11.74 -6.96 6.28
CA LEU A 85 -11.53 -8.38 6.61
C LEU A 85 -10.80 -8.53 7.93
N SER A 86 -9.78 -7.69 8.16
CA SER A 86 -8.96 -7.73 9.34
C SER A 86 -8.16 -6.44 9.52
N VAL A 87 -7.65 -6.24 10.72
CA VAL A 87 -6.87 -5.05 11.10
C VAL A 87 -5.65 -5.48 11.90
N ILE A 88 -4.46 -5.08 11.46
CA ILE A 88 -3.25 -5.05 12.30
C ILE A 88 -3.12 -3.64 12.89
N ALA A 89 -3.27 -3.49 14.20
CA ALA A 89 -3.05 -2.23 14.91
C ALA A 89 -1.66 -2.20 15.59
N SER A 90 -0.89 -1.14 15.37
CA SER A 90 0.38 -0.86 16.07
C SER A 90 0.33 0.52 16.72
N ASP A 91 1.36 0.91 17.48
CA ASP A 91 1.41 2.25 18.11
C ASP A 91 1.49 3.36 17.05
N GLU A 92 2.14 3.10 15.92
CA GLU A 92 2.41 4.12 14.90
C GLU A 92 1.50 4.02 13.67
N MET A 93 0.93 2.85 13.38
CA MET A 93 0.15 2.62 12.17
C MET A 93 -0.88 1.50 12.34
N ASP A 94 -2.10 1.73 11.85
CA ASP A 94 -3.11 0.69 11.70
C ASP A 94 -3.23 0.27 10.23
N ALA A 95 -3.06 -1.02 9.94
CA ALA A 95 -3.22 -1.63 8.61
C ALA A 95 -4.52 -2.42 8.55
N TYR A 96 -5.39 -2.05 7.62
CA TYR A 96 -6.66 -2.71 7.35
C TYR A 96 -6.52 -3.55 6.08
N LEU A 97 -6.67 -4.86 6.21
CA LEU A 97 -6.84 -5.74 5.07
C LEU A 97 -8.31 -5.72 4.67
N LEU A 98 -8.57 -5.40 3.41
CA LEU A 98 -9.93 -5.23 2.90
C LEU A 98 -10.25 -6.32 1.88
N SER A 99 -11.53 -6.44 1.51
CA SER A 99 -11.99 -7.28 0.40
C SER A 99 -11.30 -6.84 -0.91
N GLU A 100 -10.20 -7.49 -1.25
CA GLU A 100 -9.33 -7.21 -2.40
C GLU A 100 -8.76 -5.78 -2.38
N SER A 101 -8.38 -5.24 -1.22
CA SER A 101 -7.91 -3.84 -1.08
C SER A 101 -7.10 -3.68 0.21
N SER A 102 -6.45 -2.52 0.39
CA SER A 102 -5.72 -2.21 1.64
C SER A 102 -5.87 -0.75 2.05
N MET A 103 -5.92 -0.50 3.35
CA MET A 103 -5.88 0.85 3.91
C MET A 103 -4.88 0.91 5.06
N PHE A 104 -4.08 1.97 5.11
CA PHE A 104 -3.09 2.21 6.15
C PHE A 104 -3.32 3.59 6.78
N VAL A 105 -3.31 3.66 8.09
CA VAL A 105 -3.61 4.89 8.85
C VAL A 105 -2.48 5.18 9.83
N TRP A 106 -1.76 6.28 9.60
CA TRP A 106 -0.81 6.90 10.53
C TRP A 106 -1.46 8.13 11.17
N PRO A 107 -0.87 8.71 12.24
CA PRO A 107 -1.40 9.95 12.81
C PRO A 107 -1.54 11.09 11.81
N HIS A 108 -0.60 11.22 10.86
CA HIS A 108 -0.50 12.34 9.92
C HIS A 108 -0.97 12.04 8.50
N LYS A 109 -1.06 10.75 8.09
CA LYS A 109 -1.42 10.36 6.72
C LYS A 109 -2.26 9.10 6.65
N LEU A 110 -2.99 8.96 5.54
CA LEU A 110 -3.79 7.80 5.21
C LEU A 110 -3.51 7.36 3.78
N ILE A 111 -3.35 6.05 3.58
CA ILE A 111 -3.23 5.42 2.26
C ILE A 111 -4.43 4.49 2.08
N LEU A 112 -5.12 4.59 0.95
CA LEU A 112 -6.21 3.70 0.57
C LEU A 112 -5.99 3.23 -0.86
N LYS A 113 -5.79 1.92 -1.00
CA LYS A 113 -5.55 1.24 -2.28
C LYS A 113 -6.69 0.29 -2.57
N THR A 114 -7.30 0.46 -3.74
CA THR A 114 -8.48 -0.32 -4.13
C THR A 114 -8.43 -0.82 -5.56
N CYS A 115 -8.91 -2.04 -5.82
CA CYS A 115 -9.04 -2.58 -7.18
C CYS A 115 -10.50 -2.80 -7.59
N GLY A 116 -10.72 -3.54 -8.68
CA GLY A 116 -12.04 -3.79 -9.23
C GLY A 116 -12.73 -2.52 -9.75
N THR A 117 -14.03 -2.42 -9.49
CA THR A 117 -14.87 -1.27 -9.88
C THR A 117 -15.14 -0.30 -8.72
N THR A 118 -14.42 -0.46 -7.61
CA THR A 118 -14.47 0.40 -6.43
C THR A 118 -14.26 1.85 -6.83
N THR A 119 -15.10 2.73 -6.29
CA THR A 119 -15.08 4.15 -6.65
C THR A 119 -14.26 4.98 -5.67
N LEU A 120 -12.97 4.71 -5.53
CA LEU A 120 -12.09 5.32 -4.52
C LEU A 120 -12.31 6.83 -4.26
N LEU A 121 -12.32 7.65 -5.33
CA LEU A 121 -12.46 9.12 -5.20
C LEU A 121 -13.86 9.55 -4.71
N SER A 122 -14.83 8.65 -4.69
CA SER A 122 -16.11 8.83 -4.02
C SER A 122 -15.99 8.98 -2.51
N GLY A 123 -15.02 8.28 -1.91
CA GLY A 123 -14.79 8.26 -0.46
C GLY A 123 -13.96 9.45 0.04
N LEU A 124 -13.17 10.08 -0.83
CA LEU A 124 -12.27 11.17 -0.45
C LEU A 124 -12.97 12.33 0.31
N PRO A 125 -14.14 12.85 -0.11
CA PRO A 125 -14.85 13.86 0.69
C PRO A 125 -15.14 13.39 2.12
N ARG A 126 -15.56 12.13 2.30
CA ARG A 126 -15.83 11.56 3.61
C ARG A 126 -14.55 11.40 4.43
N ILE A 127 -13.42 11.03 3.82
CA ILE A 127 -12.11 10.99 4.50
C ILE A 127 -11.74 12.37 5.05
N LEU A 128 -11.89 13.43 4.24
CA LEU A 128 -11.59 14.80 4.67
C LEU A 128 -12.53 15.28 5.79
N GLU A 129 -13.81 14.91 5.74
CA GLU A 129 -14.78 15.20 6.79
C GLU A 129 -14.43 14.47 8.10
N ILE A 130 -14.04 13.19 8.02
CA ILE A 130 -13.63 12.39 9.18
C ILE A 130 -12.43 13.04 9.89
N ALA A 131 -11.43 13.48 9.13
CA ALA A 131 -10.26 14.14 9.69
C ALA A 131 -10.61 15.43 10.46
N ALA A 132 -11.57 16.22 9.97
CA ALA A 132 -12.06 17.44 10.63
C ALA A 132 -12.95 17.16 11.85
N LEU A 133 -13.76 16.11 11.81
CA LEU A 133 -14.74 15.82 12.86
C LEU A 133 -14.15 15.00 14.01
N PHE A 134 -13.36 13.98 13.70
CA PHE A 134 -12.93 12.96 14.65
C PHE A 134 -11.43 12.99 14.97
N ALA A 135 -10.58 13.33 13.99
CA ALA A 135 -9.13 13.36 14.17
C ALA A 135 -8.58 14.69 14.72
N GLY A 136 -9.39 15.77 14.72
CA GLY A 136 -9.01 17.06 15.31
C GLY A 136 -8.22 17.99 14.39
N PHE A 137 -8.10 17.68 13.10
CA PHE A 137 -7.48 18.59 12.13
C PHE A 137 -8.33 19.86 11.92
N PRO A 138 -7.72 20.99 11.50
CA PRO A 138 -8.40 22.26 11.32
C PRO A 138 -9.62 22.15 10.39
N ARG A 139 -10.75 22.67 10.87
CA ARG A 139 -12.03 22.64 10.13
C ARG A 139 -12.08 23.76 9.09
N ALA A 140 -12.37 23.39 7.85
CA ALA A 140 -12.68 24.30 6.76
C ALA A 140 -14.08 23.99 6.21
N THR A 141 -14.69 24.97 5.52
CA THR A 141 -15.94 24.76 4.80
C THR A 141 -15.70 23.81 3.64
N ALA A 142 -16.48 22.74 3.56
CA ALA A 142 -16.32 21.78 2.49
C ALA A 142 -16.74 22.38 1.13
N PRO A 143 -16.03 22.06 0.04
CA PRO A 143 -16.50 22.34 -1.32
C PRO A 143 -17.86 21.66 -1.57
N PRO A 144 -18.70 22.16 -2.49
CA PRO A 144 -20.00 21.56 -2.82
C PRO A 144 -19.82 20.16 -3.41
N SER A 145 -19.72 19.17 -2.55
CA SER A 145 -19.42 17.79 -2.92
C SER A 145 -20.14 16.86 -1.95
N ARG A 146 -21.01 16.00 -2.50
CA ARG A 146 -21.62 14.85 -1.82
C ARG A 146 -22.23 15.11 -0.42
N GLY A 147 -22.75 16.31 -0.16
CA GLY A 147 -23.52 16.60 1.04
C GLY A 147 -22.69 16.78 2.33
N ILE A 148 -21.37 16.83 2.25
CA ILE A 148 -20.53 17.21 3.41
C ILE A 148 -20.53 18.73 3.57
N THR A 149 -20.46 19.20 4.82
CA THR A 149 -20.46 20.64 5.14
C THR A 149 -19.13 21.13 5.71
N VAL A 150 -18.33 20.21 6.26
CA VAL A 150 -17.03 20.48 6.86
C VAL A 150 -16.01 19.47 6.32
N ALA A 151 -14.77 19.92 6.16
CA ALA A 151 -13.65 19.09 5.74
C ALA A 151 -12.35 19.64 6.34
N ALA A 152 -11.37 18.77 6.55
CA ALA A 152 -10.01 19.20 6.83
C ALA A 152 -9.27 19.44 5.51
N SER A 153 -8.52 20.54 5.44
CA SER A 153 -7.61 20.76 4.31
C SER A 153 -6.40 19.85 4.50
N PRO A 154 -6.09 18.95 3.56
CA PRO A 154 -4.90 18.14 3.66
C PRO A 154 -3.65 18.99 3.44
N TYR A 155 -2.53 18.56 4.00
CA TYR A 155 -1.21 19.08 3.67
C TYR A 155 -0.85 18.72 2.22
N ARG A 156 -1.06 17.47 1.80
CA ARG A 156 -0.75 17.00 0.45
C ARG A 156 -1.62 15.82 0.05
N VAL A 157 -1.95 15.72 -1.23
CA VAL A 157 -2.72 14.59 -1.77
C VAL A 157 -2.02 14.03 -3.00
N PHE A 158 -1.92 12.71 -3.06
CA PHE A 158 -1.49 11.95 -4.23
C PHE A 158 -2.61 10.99 -4.62
N TYR A 159 -2.92 10.97 -5.90
CA TYR A 159 -3.80 9.99 -6.49
C TYR A 159 -3.14 9.42 -7.73
N SER A 160 -2.99 8.10 -7.77
CA SER A 160 -2.34 7.45 -8.89
C SER A 160 -3.02 6.14 -9.27
N ARG A 161 -2.76 5.73 -10.51
CA ARG A 161 -3.13 4.40 -11.00
C ARG A 161 -2.40 4.06 -12.28
N LYS A 162 -2.24 2.77 -12.50
CA LYS A 162 -1.91 2.25 -13.83
C LYS A 162 -3.09 2.40 -14.80
N ASN A 163 -2.81 2.37 -16.10
CA ASN A 163 -3.84 2.19 -17.12
C ASN A 163 -4.66 0.91 -16.87
N PHE A 164 -5.98 1.00 -16.96
CA PHE A 164 -6.90 -0.12 -16.74
C PHE A 164 -6.82 -1.16 -17.88
N LEU A 165 -7.05 -2.42 -17.54
CA LEU A 165 -7.36 -3.52 -18.45
C LEU A 165 -8.79 -3.42 -18.98
N PHE A 166 -9.75 -2.96 -18.16
CA PHE A 166 -11.16 -2.84 -18.56
C PHE A 166 -11.72 -1.45 -18.24
N PRO A 167 -11.18 -0.37 -18.86
CA PRO A 167 -11.60 1.00 -18.58
C PRO A 167 -13.12 1.22 -18.74
N ASP A 168 -13.76 0.57 -19.71
CA ASP A 168 -15.20 0.68 -19.98
C ASP A 168 -16.09 0.14 -18.84
N ARG A 169 -15.54 -0.68 -17.94
CA ARG A 169 -16.27 -1.26 -16.79
C ARG A 169 -16.21 -0.37 -15.55
N GLN A 170 -15.34 0.63 -15.54
CA GLN A 170 -15.15 1.50 -14.39
C GLN A 170 -16.39 2.36 -14.11
N ARG A 171 -16.59 2.70 -12.84
CA ARG A 171 -17.75 3.42 -12.34
C ARG A 171 -17.37 4.74 -11.69
N GLY A 172 -18.36 5.59 -11.44
CA GLY A 172 -18.14 6.87 -10.80
C GLY A 172 -17.17 7.75 -11.61
N PRO A 173 -16.30 8.54 -10.96
CA PRO A 173 -15.36 9.40 -11.67
C PRO A 173 -14.26 8.61 -12.40
N HIS A 174 -14.14 7.29 -12.18
CA HIS A 174 -13.04 6.47 -12.72
C HIS A 174 -13.24 5.98 -14.17
N ARG A 175 -14.26 6.50 -14.86
CA ARG A 175 -14.54 6.16 -16.26
C ARG A 175 -13.51 6.70 -17.24
N SER A 176 -12.84 7.78 -16.86
CA SER A 176 -11.76 8.36 -17.65
C SER A 176 -10.81 9.14 -16.74
N TRP A 177 -9.55 9.25 -17.13
CA TRP A 177 -8.58 10.07 -16.39
C TRP A 177 -9.04 11.52 -16.26
N ARG A 178 -9.67 12.07 -17.30
CA ARG A 178 -10.25 13.43 -17.26
C ARG A 178 -11.31 13.57 -16.17
N ASP A 179 -12.18 12.58 -16.01
CA ASP A 179 -13.24 12.63 -14.98
C ASP A 179 -12.66 12.50 -13.57
N GLU A 180 -11.58 11.73 -13.40
CA GLU A 180 -10.84 11.61 -12.13
C GLU A 180 -10.20 12.95 -11.75
N VAL A 181 -9.49 13.59 -12.69
CA VAL A 181 -8.87 14.91 -12.49
C VAL A 181 -9.93 15.96 -12.15
N ARG A 182 -11.03 16.03 -12.92
CA ARG A 182 -12.15 16.93 -12.62
C ARG A 182 -12.74 16.69 -11.23
N SER A 183 -12.80 15.43 -10.80
CA SER A 183 -13.27 15.09 -9.45
C SER A 183 -12.34 15.62 -8.37
N MET A 184 -11.03 15.60 -8.60
CA MET A 184 -10.02 16.14 -7.69
C MET A 184 -10.00 17.68 -7.68
N ASP A 185 -10.09 18.33 -8.84
CA ASP A 185 -10.11 19.80 -8.96
C ASP A 185 -11.34 20.43 -8.28
N ARG A 186 -12.45 19.68 -8.20
CA ARG A 186 -13.62 20.10 -7.42
C ARG A 186 -13.36 20.17 -5.92
N LEU A 187 -12.35 19.46 -5.43
CA LEU A 187 -11.97 19.42 -4.02
C LEU A 187 -10.77 20.31 -3.71
N PHE A 188 -9.78 20.38 -4.60
CA PHE A 188 -8.50 21.05 -4.35
C PHE A 188 -8.19 22.09 -5.42
N VAL A 189 -7.59 23.18 -4.96
CA VAL A 189 -7.04 24.23 -5.85
C VAL A 189 -5.61 23.86 -6.25
N ASN A 190 -5.19 24.22 -7.46
CA ASN A 190 -3.82 24.04 -7.98
C ASN A 190 -3.34 22.58 -8.03
N GLY A 191 -4.25 21.65 -8.35
CA GLY A 191 -3.88 20.29 -8.71
C GLY A 191 -2.95 20.22 -9.92
N SER A 192 -2.12 19.19 -9.98
CA SER A 192 -1.30 18.88 -11.15
C SER A 192 -1.51 17.43 -11.57
N ALA A 193 -1.89 17.23 -12.84
CA ALA A 193 -2.16 15.92 -13.43
C ALA A 193 -1.13 15.55 -14.51
N TYR A 194 -0.57 14.35 -14.40
CA TYR A 194 0.49 13.82 -15.23
C TYR A 194 0.14 12.43 -15.75
N MET A 195 0.64 12.14 -16.95
CA MET A 195 0.66 10.79 -17.52
C MET A 195 2.11 10.46 -17.85
N ILE A 196 2.57 9.33 -17.31
CA ILE A 196 3.97 8.90 -17.33
C ILE A 196 4.04 7.55 -18.05
N GLY A 197 4.85 7.47 -19.11
CA GLY A 197 4.91 6.30 -19.99
C GLY A 197 4.30 6.57 -21.37
N LYS A 198 4.06 5.51 -22.13
CA LYS A 198 3.60 5.61 -23.52
C LYS A 198 2.09 5.73 -23.57
N MET A 199 1.58 6.77 -24.24
CA MET A 199 0.13 6.98 -24.44
C MET A 199 -0.59 5.78 -25.06
N ASN A 200 0.07 5.11 -26.00
CA ASN A 200 -0.44 3.97 -26.75
C ASN A 200 0.07 2.63 -26.20
N GLY A 201 0.56 2.62 -24.97
CA GLY A 201 1.07 1.42 -24.33
C GLY A 201 0.97 1.55 -22.82
N GLU A 202 1.98 1.06 -22.14
CA GLU A 202 2.01 1.01 -20.69
C GLU A 202 2.31 2.40 -20.13
N HIS A 203 1.40 2.90 -19.30
CA HIS A 203 1.51 4.20 -18.66
C HIS A 203 0.85 4.20 -17.29
N TRP A 204 1.22 5.21 -16.51
CA TRP A 204 0.79 5.42 -15.15
C TRP A 204 0.34 6.87 -15.01
N TYR A 205 -0.77 7.08 -14.34
CA TYR A 205 -1.37 8.39 -14.12
C TYR A 205 -1.09 8.86 -12.70
N LEU A 206 -0.87 10.16 -12.56
CA LEU A 206 -0.63 10.81 -11.29
C LEU A 206 -1.35 12.15 -11.22
N TYR A 207 -2.09 12.35 -10.15
CA TYR A 207 -2.56 13.65 -9.71
C TYR A 207 -1.89 13.94 -8.38
N LEU A 208 -1.30 15.13 -8.21
CA LEU A 208 -0.78 15.58 -6.93
C LEU A 208 -1.09 17.05 -6.67
N THR A 209 -1.17 17.41 -5.39
CA THR A 209 -1.26 18.81 -4.95
C THR A 209 0.10 19.31 -4.46
N GLU A 210 0.27 20.62 -4.40
CA GLU A 210 1.39 21.24 -3.69
C GLU A 210 1.20 21.08 -2.16
N PRO A 211 2.31 21.14 -1.38
CA PRO A 211 2.25 21.25 0.07
C PRO A 211 1.36 22.41 0.55
N GLY A 212 0.57 22.17 1.59
CA GLY A 212 -0.37 23.15 2.13
C GLY A 212 -1.57 23.43 1.22
N THR A 213 -2.01 22.44 0.44
CA THR A 213 -3.13 22.60 -0.49
C THR A 213 -4.40 23.11 0.21
N VAL A 214 -5.17 23.92 -0.51
CA VAL A 214 -6.41 24.55 -0.01
C VAL A 214 -7.61 23.91 -0.70
N LEU A 215 -8.68 23.71 0.07
CA LEU A 215 -9.95 23.26 -0.47
C LEU A 215 -10.57 24.29 -1.43
N THR A 216 -11.19 23.80 -2.49
CA THR A 216 -11.95 24.61 -3.44
C THR A 216 -13.07 25.39 -2.73
N PRO A 217 -13.12 26.73 -2.81
CA PRO A 217 -14.17 27.51 -2.16
C PRO A 217 -15.58 27.15 -2.68
N PRO A 218 -16.63 27.23 -1.83
CA PRO A 218 -18.01 27.10 -2.28
C PRO A 218 -18.34 28.13 -3.36
N ALA A 219 -19.04 27.69 -4.42
CA ALA A 219 -19.50 28.58 -5.48
C ALA A 219 -20.38 29.70 -4.89
N SER A 220 -19.99 30.96 -5.09
CA SER A 220 -20.84 32.10 -4.76
C SER A 220 -22.02 32.15 -5.72
N PRO A 221 -23.25 32.47 -5.27
CA PRO A 221 -24.43 32.47 -6.13
C PRO A 221 -24.43 33.74 -6.99
N LYS A 222 -23.59 33.81 -8.06
CA LYS A 222 -23.79 34.68 -9.25
C LYS A 222 -22.71 34.70 -10.33
N GLU A 223 -21.61 33.96 -10.25
CA GLU A 223 -20.66 33.93 -11.37
C GLU A 223 -20.41 32.49 -11.80
N GLU A 224 -20.59 32.22 -13.11
CA GLU A 224 -19.99 31.07 -13.76
C GLU A 224 -18.47 31.27 -13.65
N VAL A 225 -17.90 30.87 -12.52
CA VAL A 225 -16.45 30.81 -12.37
C VAL A 225 -16.00 29.79 -13.41
N ASN A 226 -15.34 30.26 -14.47
CA ASN A 226 -14.63 29.41 -15.40
C ASN A 226 -13.60 28.63 -14.58
N PHE A 227 -13.99 27.43 -14.17
CA PHE A 227 -13.08 26.46 -13.60
C PHE A 227 -12.11 26.11 -14.71
N ASN A 228 -10.90 26.66 -14.65
CA ASN A 228 -9.82 26.22 -15.53
C ASN A 228 -9.47 24.81 -15.07
N GLU A 229 -10.06 23.80 -15.72
CA GLU A 229 -9.77 22.40 -15.44
C GLU A 229 -8.26 22.14 -15.57
N THR A 230 -7.72 21.38 -14.63
CA THR A 230 -6.31 20.97 -14.69
C THR A 230 -6.10 20.13 -15.95
N GLU A 231 -5.39 20.68 -16.93
CA GLU A 231 -5.03 19.92 -18.12
C GLU A 231 -4.05 18.81 -17.76
N THR A 232 -4.32 17.59 -18.24
CA THR A 232 -3.35 16.49 -18.12
C THR A 232 -2.17 16.77 -19.03
N LYS A 233 -0.99 16.91 -18.43
CA LYS A 233 0.23 17.23 -19.18
C LYS A 233 0.96 15.94 -19.56
N VAL A 234 1.34 15.86 -20.84
CA VAL A 234 2.39 14.94 -21.30
C VAL A 234 3.72 15.62 -20.97
N LEU A 235 4.51 15.01 -20.09
CA LEU A 235 5.74 15.63 -19.59
C LEU A 235 6.82 15.71 -20.69
N ASN A 236 7.15 16.94 -21.12
CA ASN A 236 8.32 17.31 -21.93
C ASN A 236 8.96 18.60 -21.34
N PHE A 237 10.29 18.61 -21.15
CA PHE A 237 11.08 19.54 -20.29
C PHE A 237 11.11 21.02 -20.77
N PRO A 238 11.16 22.00 -19.84
CA PRO A 238 12.45 22.51 -19.30
C PRO A 238 12.48 22.83 -17.78
N ASP A 239 13.65 23.28 -17.30
CA ASP A 239 14.21 23.32 -15.93
C ASP A 239 13.41 23.98 -14.78
N ALA A 240 13.76 23.53 -13.56
CA ALA A 240 13.06 23.65 -12.27
C ALA A 240 13.33 24.93 -11.44
N ASN A 241 12.41 25.19 -10.48
CA ASN A 241 12.53 26.18 -9.39
C ASN A 241 12.50 25.49 -8.00
N PRO A 242 12.96 26.13 -6.90
CA PRO A 242 13.25 25.47 -5.61
C PRO A 242 12.10 25.47 -4.57
N ARG A 243 12.34 24.75 -3.46
CA ARG A 243 11.43 23.87 -2.67
C ARG A 243 11.12 24.36 -1.23
N THR A 244 10.31 23.56 -0.50
CA THR A 244 10.08 23.57 0.96
C THR A 244 10.06 22.15 1.54
N ASP A 245 10.53 21.99 2.78
CA ASP A 245 10.80 20.73 3.51
C ASP A 245 9.58 19.81 3.71
N CYS A 246 9.81 18.51 3.52
CA CYS A 246 8.93 17.39 3.86
C CYS A 246 9.77 16.26 4.48
N ASP A 247 9.12 15.34 5.21
CA ASP A 247 9.72 14.23 5.96
C ASP A 247 10.96 13.65 5.25
N GLU A 248 12.14 13.76 5.85
CA GLU A 248 13.45 13.77 5.16
C GLU A 248 13.75 12.47 4.37
N HIS A 249 13.00 11.38 4.61
CA HIS A 249 13.25 10.05 4.02
C HIS A 249 11.98 9.26 3.68
N ASP A 250 10.91 9.90 3.16
CA ASP A 250 9.77 9.15 2.62
C ASP A 250 10.09 8.57 1.23
N GLU A 251 9.90 7.26 1.09
CA GLU A 251 10.18 6.49 -0.12
C GLU A 251 9.03 5.51 -0.36
N THR A 252 8.53 5.41 -1.59
CA THR A 252 7.49 4.45 -1.97
C THR A 252 7.87 3.73 -3.26
N LEU A 253 7.91 2.40 -3.21
CA LEU A 253 8.17 1.52 -4.34
C LEU A 253 6.89 0.76 -4.70
N GLU A 254 6.45 0.88 -5.94
CA GLU A 254 5.39 0.06 -6.54
C GLU A 254 5.96 -0.83 -7.65
N VAL A 255 5.61 -2.11 -7.65
CA VAL A 255 5.89 -3.08 -8.71
C VAL A 255 4.56 -3.63 -9.21
N LEU A 256 4.18 -3.26 -10.44
CA LEU A 256 2.88 -3.59 -11.04
C LEU A 256 3.09 -4.60 -12.17
N MET A 257 2.58 -5.81 -11.98
CA MET A 257 2.95 -7.01 -12.74
C MET A 257 1.75 -7.57 -13.48
N THR A 258 1.96 -7.98 -14.72
CA THR A 258 0.89 -8.51 -15.56
C THR A 258 1.39 -9.66 -16.44
N ASP A 259 0.47 -10.46 -16.99
CA ASP A 259 0.80 -11.71 -17.71
C ASP A 259 1.59 -12.64 -16.77
N LEU A 260 1.04 -12.90 -15.58
CA LEU A 260 1.69 -13.74 -14.58
C LEU A 260 1.93 -15.14 -15.14
N ASP A 261 3.01 -15.79 -14.71
CA ASP A 261 3.28 -17.16 -15.12
C ASP A 261 2.19 -18.10 -14.57
N GLU A 262 1.54 -18.86 -15.45
CA GLU A 262 0.37 -19.67 -15.07
C GLU A 262 0.70 -20.74 -14.02
N GLU A 263 1.91 -21.30 -14.02
CA GLU A 263 2.32 -22.30 -13.02
C GLU A 263 2.54 -21.64 -11.66
N ASN A 264 3.20 -20.49 -11.63
CA ASN A 264 3.35 -19.73 -10.39
C ASN A 264 2.00 -19.19 -9.88
N ALA A 265 1.10 -18.77 -10.77
CA ALA A 265 -0.20 -18.20 -10.42
C ALA A 265 -1.14 -19.21 -9.73
N LYS A 266 -0.98 -20.51 -9.99
CA LYS A 266 -1.75 -21.58 -9.30
C LYS A 266 -1.66 -21.50 -7.78
N GLN A 267 -0.58 -20.95 -7.24
CA GLN A 267 -0.38 -20.77 -5.80
C GLN A 267 -1.48 -19.93 -5.14
N PHE A 268 -2.16 -19.07 -5.91
CA PHE A 268 -3.20 -18.16 -5.44
C PHE A 268 -4.62 -18.66 -5.74
N TYR A 269 -4.76 -19.94 -6.06
CA TYR A 269 -6.05 -20.63 -6.17
C TYR A 269 -6.33 -21.45 -4.92
N LEU A 270 -7.58 -21.45 -4.47
CA LEU A 270 -8.03 -22.20 -3.29
C LEU A 270 -7.63 -23.68 -3.36
N GLU A 271 -7.92 -24.33 -4.49
CA GLU A 271 -7.63 -25.76 -4.70
C GLU A 271 -6.15 -26.10 -4.45
N ASN A 272 -5.23 -25.30 -4.99
CA ASN A 272 -3.81 -25.56 -4.85
C ASN A 272 -3.29 -25.21 -3.46
N ALA A 273 -3.76 -24.11 -2.87
CA ALA A 273 -3.39 -23.71 -1.51
C ALA A 273 -3.80 -24.77 -0.48
N THR A 274 -5.00 -25.35 -0.61
CA THR A 274 -5.47 -26.43 0.25
C THR A 274 -4.59 -27.68 0.11
N VAL A 275 -4.20 -28.07 -1.10
CA VAL A 275 -3.28 -29.20 -1.32
C VAL A 275 -1.91 -28.96 -0.66
N VAL A 276 -1.38 -27.73 -0.76
CA VAL A 276 -0.12 -27.35 -0.10
C VAL A 276 -0.25 -27.42 1.42
N ALA A 277 -1.34 -26.89 1.98
CA ALA A 277 -1.63 -26.95 3.41
C ALA A 277 -1.72 -28.40 3.91
N GLU A 278 -2.51 -29.26 3.25
CA GLU A 278 -2.62 -30.67 3.62
C GLU A 278 -1.29 -31.43 3.55
N LYS A 279 -0.45 -31.13 2.55
CA LYS A 279 0.86 -31.76 2.41
C LYS A 279 1.80 -31.35 3.55
N ARG A 280 1.75 -30.08 3.97
CA ARG A 280 2.50 -29.60 5.13
C ARG A 280 2.04 -30.28 6.42
N HIS A 281 0.73 -30.37 6.64
CA HIS A 281 0.17 -31.10 7.79
C HIS A 281 0.62 -32.57 7.83
N ARG A 282 0.48 -33.29 6.70
CA ARG A 282 0.90 -34.71 6.60
C ARG A 282 2.39 -34.94 6.79
N ASN A 283 3.24 -33.99 6.41
CA ASN A 283 4.68 -34.09 6.63
C ASN A 283 5.04 -33.84 8.09
N SER A 284 4.35 -32.90 8.75
CA SER A 284 4.51 -32.64 10.18
C SER A 284 4.14 -33.86 11.04
N GLU A 285 3.10 -34.61 10.66
CA GLU A 285 2.68 -35.83 11.37
C GLU A 285 3.62 -37.03 11.14
N LYS A 286 4.40 -37.03 10.07
CA LYS A 286 5.35 -38.13 9.75
C LYS A 286 6.71 -37.98 10.42
N ASP A 287 7.07 -36.77 10.84
CA ASP A 287 8.35 -36.48 11.50
C ASP A 287 8.29 -36.73 13.02
N ASP A 288 7.09 -36.95 13.59
CA ASP A 288 6.86 -37.11 15.03
C ASP A 288 7.05 -38.56 15.55
N GLY A 289 8.00 -39.29 14.95
CA GLY A 289 8.30 -40.70 15.28
C GLY A 289 9.32 -40.91 16.40
N THR A 290 10.16 -39.91 16.71
CA THR A 290 11.08 -39.89 17.85
C THR A 290 11.57 -38.46 18.06
N ASP A 291 11.46 -37.98 19.30
CA ASP A 291 11.75 -36.63 19.80
C ASP A 291 10.66 -35.57 19.56
N HIS A 292 10.02 -35.21 20.68
CA HIS A 292 9.05 -34.13 20.86
C HIS A 292 9.35 -32.89 19.99
N LEU A 293 8.46 -32.63 19.03
CA LEU A 293 8.42 -31.34 18.36
C LEU A 293 7.62 -30.34 19.20
N ASP A 294 8.36 -29.37 19.70
CA ASP A 294 7.89 -28.10 20.21
C ASP A 294 7.26 -27.29 19.06
N VAL A 295 5.92 -27.30 19.01
CA VAL A 295 5.08 -26.47 18.14
C VAL A 295 5.06 -25.00 18.63
N PHE A 296 5.88 -24.65 19.62
CA PHE A 296 6.09 -23.30 20.14
C PHE A 296 7.56 -22.86 20.06
N SER A 297 8.14 -22.75 18.85
CA SER A 297 9.27 -21.82 18.67
C SER A 297 8.77 -20.37 18.57
N ASN A 298 8.12 -19.90 19.63
CA ASN A 298 7.96 -18.49 19.93
C ASN A 298 7.58 -18.33 21.41
N THR A 299 8.56 -18.48 22.31
CA THR A 299 8.77 -17.70 23.55
C THR A 299 9.67 -18.50 24.50
N SER A 300 10.86 -17.97 24.83
CA SER A 300 11.56 -18.39 26.04
C SER A 300 10.79 -17.92 27.28
N ASP A 301 10.62 -18.86 28.21
CA ASP A 301 10.37 -18.71 29.65
C ASP A 301 9.00 -18.22 30.14
N MET A 302 8.07 -19.16 30.39
CA MET A 302 7.64 -19.63 31.74
C MET A 302 6.20 -20.13 31.80
N ASP A 303 6.08 -21.26 32.50
CA ASP A 303 4.94 -21.87 33.22
C ASP A 303 3.86 -22.67 32.46
N GLU A 304 3.93 -23.98 32.72
CA GLU A 304 2.98 -25.04 32.39
C GLU A 304 1.58 -24.78 32.96
N GLU A 305 0.59 -24.54 32.09
CA GLU A 305 -0.74 -25.18 32.07
C GLU A 305 -1.58 -24.53 30.97
N THR A 306 -2.23 -25.36 30.14
CA THR A 306 -3.09 -25.04 28.98
C THR A 306 -2.41 -24.78 27.63
N GLY A 307 -2.47 -25.79 26.75
CA GLY A 307 -1.94 -25.73 25.38
C GLY A 307 -2.68 -24.71 24.50
N GLY A 308 -1.94 -23.69 24.04
CA GLY A 308 -2.44 -22.64 23.17
C GLY A 308 -2.50 -23.08 21.71
N THR A 309 -3.63 -23.66 21.30
CA THR A 309 -4.14 -23.40 19.95
C THR A 309 -4.71 -21.99 20.01
N LEU A 310 -4.31 -21.07 19.12
CA LEU A 310 -5.01 -19.79 19.00
C LEU A 310 -6.51 -20.08 18.91
N PRO A 311 -7.37 -19.37 19.67
CA PRO A 311 -8.78 -19.69 19.70
C PRO A 311 -9.34 -19.66 18.26
N PRO A 312 -10.22 -20.60 17.88
CA PRO A 312 -10.88 -20.59 16.57
C PRO A 312 -11.64 -19.28 16.27
N GLU A 313 -11.79 -18.43 17.29
CA GLU A 313 -12.25 -17.04 17.27
C GLU A 313 -11.23 -16.04 16.66
N LEU A 314 -10.03 -16.47 16.22
CA LEU A 314 -9.01 -15.61 15.58
C LEU A 314 -8.46 -16.06 14.21
N THR A 315 -9.00 -17.08 13.55
CA THR A 315 -8.66 -17.38 12.13
C THR A 315 -9.90 -17.77 11.33
N THR A 316 -10.08 -17.21 10.13
CA THR A 316 -11.01 -17.76 9.13
C THR A 316 -10.23 -18.65 8.16
N GLU A 317 -10.90 -19.54 7.44
CA GLU A 317 -10.27 -20.44 6.45
C GLU A 317 -9.39 -19.67 5.45
N GLY A 318 -9.86 -18.51 4.99
CA GLY A 318 -9.11 -17.63 4.09
C GLY A 318 -7.82 -17.06 4.69
N HIS A 319 -7.80 -16.70 5.98
CA HIS A 319 -6.58 -16.21 6.65
C HIS A 319 -5.56 -17.33 6.88
N ALA A 320 -6.03 -18.53 7.26
CA ALA A 320 -5.17 -19.69 7.46
C ALA A 320 -4.47 -20.08 6.14
N LEU A 321 -5.23 -20.15 5.05
CA LEU A 321 -4.69 -20.44 3.72
C LEU A 321 -3.83 -19.28 3.19
N GLY A 322 -4.22 -18.03 3.44
CA GLY A 322 -3.41 -16.85 3.10
C GLY A 322 -2.01 -16.88 3.75
N THR A 323 -1.92 -17.35 5.00
CA THR A 323 -0.64 -17.54 5.69
C THR A 323 0.21 -18.63 5.00
N VAL A 324 -0.40 -19.77 4.69
CA VAL A 324 0.28 -20.87 3.97
C VAL A 324 0.81 -20.41 2.60
N VAL A 325 0.02 -19.64 1.86
CA VAL A 325 0.42 -19.09 0.56
C VAL A 325 1.56 -18.09 0.72
N SER A 326 1.49 -17.17 1.68
CA SER A 326 2.54 -16.18 1.96
C SER A 326 3.91 -16.82 2.20
N GLU A 327 3.93 -17.90 2.99
CA GLU A 327 5.15 -18.64 3.27
C GLU A 327 5.62 -19.49 2.09
N SER A 328 4.72 -20.19 1.41
CA SER A 328 5.10 -21.11 0.33
C SER A 328 5.56 -20.40 -0.95
N CYS A 329 5.00 -19.22 -1.24
CA CYS A 329 5.39 -18.43 -2.41
C CYS A 329 6.64 -17.57 -2.18
N GLY A 330 7.12 -17.46 -0.93
CA GLY A 330 8.30 -16.67 -0.56
C GLY A 330 8.02 -15.19 -0.27
N LEU A 331 6.74 -14.79 -0.12
CA LEU A 331 6.37 -13.43 0.28
C LEU A 331 6.87 -13.11 1.70
N SER A 332 6.79 -14.07 2.62
CA SER A 332 7.28 -13.93 3.99
C SER A 332 8.80 -13.67 4.08
N ASP A 333 9.55 -13.99 3.03
CA ASP A 333 11.00 -13.81 2.98
C ASP A 333 11.42 -12.45 2.40
N VAL A 334 10.48 -11.63 1.93
CA VAL A 334 10.79 -10.29 1.39
C VAL A 334 11.36 -9.41 2.50
N TYR A 335 10.69 -9.40 3.66
CA TYR A 335 11.13 -8.79 4.91
C TYR A 335 11.25 -9.85 6.00
N PRO A 336 12.37 -10.59 6.05
CA PRO A 336 12.47 -11.77 6.90
C PRO A 336 12.56 -11.38 8.39
N LYS A 337 11.97 -12.21 9.25
CA LYS A 337 12.00 -12.03 10.71
C LYS A 337 13.41 -12.00 11.33
N SER A 338 14.39 -12.59 10.66
CA SER A 338 15.80 -12.52 11.08
C SER A 338 16.36 -11.09 11.09
N LYS A 339 15.75 -10.19 10.31
CA LYS A 339 16.11 -8.78 10.23
C LYS A 339 15.03 -7.86 10.80
N PHE A 340 13.76 -8.23 10.62
CA PHE A 340 12.61 -7.49 11.13
C PHE A 340 11.80 -8.41 12.07
N PRO A 341 12.25 -8.63 13.31
CA PRO A 341 11.64 -9.62 14.22
C PRO A 341 10.16 -9.34 14.52
N ASP A 342 9.81 -8.05 14.53
CA ASP A 342 8.45 -7.58 14.80
C ASP A 342 7.59 -7.42 13.55
N ALA A 343 8.13 -7.77 12.37
CA ALA A 343 7.33 -7.79 11.15
C ALA A 343 6.18 -8.79 11.29
N ARG A 344 5.00 -8.37 10.84
CA ARG A 344 3.78 -9.19 10.78
C ARG A 344 3.19 -9.10 9.39
N ILE A 345 2.62 -10.22 8.94
CA ILE A 345 1.90 -10.32 7.68
C ILE A 345 0.51 -10.80 8.01
N ASP A 346 -0.48 -10.04 7.57
CA ASP A 346 -1.89 -10.43 7.56
C ASP A 346 -2.29 -10.68 6.12
N ALA A 347 -2.66 -11.91 5.82
CA ALA A 347 -2.87 -12.40 4.46
C ALA A 347 -4.17 -13.18 4.36
N TYR A 348 -4.86 -13.01 3.24
CA TYR A 348 -6.15 -13.64 2.96
C TYR A 348 -6.16 -14.25 1.55
N LEU A 349 -6.61 -15.49 1.46
CA LEU A 349 -6.87 -16.19 0.20
C LEU A 349 -8.37 -16.17 -0.10
N PHE A 350 -8.74 -15.71 -1.29
CA PHE A 350 -10.12 -15.58 -1.75
C PHE A 350 -10.61 -16.85 -2.48
N THR A 351 -11.93 -17.00 -2.56
CA THR A 351 -12.60 -18.10 -3.25
C THR A 351 -13.22 -17.60 -4.55
N PRO A 352 -13.04 -18.31 -5.69
CA PRO A 352 -12.24 -19.54 -5.87
C PRO A 352 -10.72 -19.29 -5.97
N CYS A 353 -10.31 -18.03 -6.15
CA CYS A 353 -8.92 -17.61 -6.26
C CYS A 353 -8.79 -16.12 -5.96
N GLY A 354 -7.55 -15.67 -5.83
CA GLY A 354 -7.21 -14.29 -5.48
C GLY A 354 -6.53 -14.24 -4.13
N PHE A 355 -5.65 -13.26 -3.94
CA PHE A 355 -4.86 -13.16 -2.72
C PHE A 355 -4.61 -11.69 -2.37
N SER A 356 -4.65 -11.36 -1.08
CA SER A 356 -4.27 -10.05 -0.58
C SER A 356 -3.48 -10.19 0.71
N ALA A 357 -2.45 -9.37 0.88
CA ALA A 357 -1.66 -9.34 2.11
C ALA A 357 -1.22 -7.92 2.46
N ASN A 358 -1.20 -7.64 3.75
CA ASN A 358 -0.59 -6.46 4.35
C ASN A 358 0.54 -6.89 5.26
N GLY A 359 1.72 -6.32 5.02
CA GLY A 359 2.85 -6.42 5.92
C GLY A 359 2.99 -5.15 6.75
N VAL A 360 3.13 -5.30 8.06
CA VAL A 360 3.56 -4.23 8.97
C VAL A 360 5.00 -4.52 9.35
N VAL A 361 5.89 -3.57 9.09
CA VAL A 361 7.34 -3.72 9.24
C VAL A 361 7.86 -2.60 10.15
N PRO A 362 7.84 -2.81 11.48
CA PRO A 362 8.45 -1.87 12.42
C PRO A 362 9.95 -1.71 12.16
N ALA A 363 10.48 -0.51 12.38
CA ALA A 363 11.91 -0.28 12.26
C ALA A 363 12.69 -1.09 13.32
N PRO A 364 13.79 -1.78 12.95
CA PRO A 364 14.52 -2.66 13.89
C PRO A 364 15.05 -1.95 15.14
N ASP A 365 15.36 -0.66 15.04
CA ASP A 365 15.96 0.13 16.11
C ASP A 365 14.92 0.93 16.92
N GLY A 366 13.62 0.82 16.60
CA GLY A 366 12.52 1.48 17.30
C GLY A 366 12.47 3.01 17.23
N ASN A 367 13.46 3.65 16.58
CA ASN A 367 13.58 5.11 16.47
C ASN A 367 13.09 5.68 15.13
N ALA A 368 12.54 4.84 14.26
CA ALA A 368 12.08 5.21 12.94
C ALA A 368 10.64 4.72 12.73
N PRO A 369 9.85 5.39 11.88
CA PRO A 369 8.45 5.07 11.71
C PRO A 369 8.24 3.65 11.20
N THR A 370 7.11 3.05 11.59
CA THR A 370 6.65 1.75 11.12
C THR A 370 6.33 1.84 9.64
N HIS A 371 6.93 0.93 8.89
CA HIS A 371 6.76 0.78 7.46
C HIS A 371 5.71 -0.27 7.14
N TYR A 372 5.29 -0.33 5.88
CA TYR A 372 4.35 -1.31 5.38
C TYR A 372 4.81 -1.89 4.04
N PHE A 373 4.24 -3.04 3.70
CA PHE A 373 4.10 -3.45 2.32
C PHE A 373 2.70 -4.02 2.09
N THR A 374 2.25 -4.06 0.84
CA THR A 374 0.99 -4.71 0.48
C THR A 374 1.09 -5.41 -0.86
N VAL A 375 0.33 -6.50 -1.02
CA VAL A 375 0.31 -7.34 -2.23
C VAL A 375 -1.10 -7.73 -2.56
N HIS A 376 -1.59 -7.41 -3.77
CA HIS A 376 -2.88 -7.88 -4.28
C HIS A 376 -2.67 -8.69 -5.56
N VAL A 377 -3.38 -9.81 -5.69
CA VAL A 377 -3.17 -10.78 -6.78
C VAL A 377 -4.52 -11.18 -7.39
N THR A 378 -4.61 -11.01 -8.70
CA THR A 378 -5.66 -11.51 -9.59
C THR A 378 -5.03 -12.57 -10.50
N PRO A 379 -5.11 -13.87 -10.17
CA PRO A 379 -4.31 -14.90 -10.83
C PRO A 379 -4.87 -15.37 -12.18
N GLU A 380 -6.09 -14.98 -12.57
CA GLU A 380 -6.76 -15.54 -13.74
C GLU A 380 -6.04 -15.22 -15.06
N PRO A 381 -5.73 -16.21 -15.92
CA PRO A 381 -4.87 -16.02 -17.08
C PRO A 381 -5.31 -14.90 -18.04
N GLN A 382 -6.62 -14.73 -18.24
CA GLN A 382 -7.17 -13.73 -19.16
C GLN A 382 -6.98 -12.27 -18.70
N CYS A 383 -6.72 -12.04 -17.41
CA CYS A 383 -6.58 -10.72 -16.81
C CYS A 383 -5.55 -10.70 -15.67
N SER A 384 -4.53 -11.56 -15.77
CA SER A 384 -3.63 -11.81 -14.65
C SER A 384 -2.84 -10.56 -14.27
N TYR A 385 -2.89 -10.24 -12.98
CA TYR A 385 -2.34 -9.02 -12.41
C TYR A 385 -1.85 -9.28 -10.99
N ALA A 386 -0.71 -8.70 -10.63
CA ALA A 386 -0.26 -8.64 -9.25
C ALA A 386 0.37 -7.28 -8.98
N SER A 387 0.17 -6.76 -7.79
CA SER A 387 0.83 -5.55 -7.30
C SER A 387 1.66 -5.87 -6.07
N PHE A 388 2.75 -5.14 -5.93
CA PHE A 388 3.51 -5.08 -4.69
C PHE A 388 3.84 -3.61 -4.44
N GLU A 389 3.59 -3.14 -3.22
CA GLU A 389 3.90 -1.77 -2.82
C GLU A 389 4.56 -1.80 -1.44
N THR A 390 5.54 -0.93 -1.21
CA THR A 390 6.23 -0.82 0.08
C THR A 390 6.80 0.57 0.28
N ASN A 391 6.85 1.02 1.53
CA ASN A 391 7.59 2.21 1.93
C ASN A 391 8.81 1.89 2.82
N VAL A 392 9.22 0.62 2.92
CA VAL A 392 10.40 0.23 3.71
C VAL A 392 11.67 0.77 3.02
N PRO A 393 12.46 1.65 3.66
CA PRO A 393 13.61 2.28 3.04
C PRO A 393 14.68 1.26 2.66
N HIS A 394 15.22 1.42 1.46
CA HIS A 394 16.25 0.49 0.96
C HIS A 394 17.56 0.55 1.75
N SER A 395 17.87 1.70 2.35
CA SER A 395 19.04 1.89 3.22
C SER A 395 18.97 1.03 4.48
N GLN A 396 17.79 0.94 5.10
CA GLN A 396 17.55 0.14 6.30
C GLN A 396 17.56 -1.36 5.98
N ASN A 397 17.27 -1.72 4.73
CA ASN A 397 17.07 -3.10 4.33
C ASN A 397 18.36 -3.93 4.15
N GLY A 398 19.54 -3.31 4.00
CA GLY A 398 20.81 -4.01 3.78
C GLY A 398 20.88 -4.85 2.48
N LYS A 399 19.73 -5.00 1.80
CA LYS A 399 19.54 -5.45 0.43
C LYS A 399 19.39 -4.21 -0.47
N ALA A 400 19.86 -4.27 -1.70
CA ALA A 400 19.55 -3.23 -2.67
C ALA A 400 18.06 -3.31 -3.05
N THR A 401 17.42 -2.19 -3.43
CA THR A 401 16.06 -2.20 -4.01
C THR A 401 15.90 -3.22 -5.12
N ALA A 402 16.96 -3.39 -5.93
CA ALA A 402 17.01 -4.38 -7.00
C ALA A 402 16.77 -5.81 -6.49
N ASP A 403 17.24 -6.15 -5.29
CA ASP A 403 17.06 -7.49 -4.71
C ASP A 403 15.60 -7.72 -4.27
N ILE A 404 14.93 -6.68 -3.74
CA ILE A 404 13.50 -6.72 -3.41
C ILE A 404 12.69 -6.90 -4.69
N ILE A 405 12.96 -6.09 -5.72
CA ILE A 405 12.31 -6.20 -7.02
C ILE A 405 12.52 -7.60 -7.60
N GLN A 406 13.74 -8.12 -7.58
CA GLN A 406 14.07 -9.44 -8.09
C GLN A 406 13.31 -10.54 -7.33
N GLN A 407 13.23 -10.43 -6.01
CA GLN A 407 12.52 -11.38 -5.18
C GLN A 407 11.02 -11.36 -5.48
N VAL A 408 10.39 -10.19 -5.49
CA VAL A 408 8.96 -10.02 -5.83
C VAL A 408 8.65 -10.54 -7.23
N VAL A 409 9.45 -10.15 -8.23
CA VAL A 409 9.28 -10.60 -9.62
C VAL A 409 9.47 -12.12 -9.74
N ALA A 410 10.30 -12.75 -8.91
CA ALA A 410 10.48 -14.20 -8.91
C ALA A 410 9.27 -14.97 -8.36
N ILE A 411 8.47 -14.36 -7.47
CA ILE A 411 7.22 -14.95 -6.95
C ILE A 411 6.22 -15.12 -8.09
N PHE A 412 6.06 -14.11 -8.94
CA PHE A 412 4.99 -14.07 -9.95
C PHE A 412 5.44 -14.38 -11.38
N LYS A 413 6.73 -14.22 -11.69
CA LYS A 413 7.33 -14.36 -13.02
C LYS A 413 6.53 -13.72 -14.17
N PRO A 414 6.12 -12.44 -14.03
CA PRO A 414 5.27 -11.78 -15.03
C PRO A 414 5.90 -11.77 -16.42
N GLY A 415 5.08 -11.72 -17.47
CA GLY A 415 5.55 -11.40 -18.81
C GLY A 415 6.00 -9.94 -18.90
N ARG A 416 5.29 -9.04 -18.21
CA ARG A 416 5.53 -7.58 -18.25
C ARG A 416 5.29 -6.96 -16.88
N PHE A 417 6.12 -5.99 -16.49
CA PHE A 417 5.87 -5.24 -15.27
C PHE A 417 6.42 -3.81 -15.36
N SER A 418 5.84 -2.91 -14.58
CA SER A 418 6.35 -1.56 -14.36
C SER A 418 6.78 -1.37 -12.92
N ILE A 419 7.75 -0.49 -12.73
CA ILE A 419 8.22 -0.04 -11.43
C ILE A 419 7.96 1.46 -11.34
N THR A 420 7.35 1.90 -10.24
CA THR A 420 7.26 3.30 -9.87
C THR A 420 7.99 3.48 -8.54
N LEU A 421 8.96 4.38 -8.50
CA LEU A 421 9.69 4.71 -7.28
C LEU A 421 9.55 6.21 -7.01
N PHE A 422 8.96 6.56 -5.89
CA PHE A 422 8.96 7.91 -5.33
C PHE A 422 10.00 8.01 -4.24
N GLU A 423 10.94 8.93 -4.37
CA GLU A 423 11.92 9.25 -3.34
C GLU A 423 11.80 10.73 -2.99
N THR A 424 11.66 11.05 -1.70
CA THR A 424 11.79 12.42 -1.22
C THR A 424 13.21 12.90 -1.49
N LYS A 425 13.34 14.08 -2.06
CA LYS A 425 14.66 14.65 -2.32
C LYS A 425 15.25 15.16 -1.01
N PRO A 426 16.52 14.84 -0.71
CA PRO A 426 17.17 15.43 0.45
C PRO A 426 17.15 16.96 0.33
N ALA A 427 16.90 17.64 1.45
CA ALA A 427 17.02 19.09 1.54
C ALA A 427 18.44 19.47 1.11
N LEU A 428 18.57 20.14 -0.04
CA LEU A 428 19.87 20.54 -0.58
C LEU A 428 20.56 21.55 0.33
N ASP A 429 19.80 22.25 1.16
CA ASP A 429 20.29 23.25 2.10
C ASP A 429 21.16 22.63 3.22
N GLU A 430 20.91 21.38 3.61
CA GLU A 430 21.74 20.68 4.61
C GLU A 430 23.07 20.15 4.04
N LEU A 431 23.11 19.85 2.75
CA LEU A 431 24.32 19.36 2.07
C LEU A 431 25.31 20.49 1.76
N GLU A 432 24.83 21.72 1.55
CA GLU A 432 25.69 22.88 1.28
C GLU A 432 26.32 23.46 2.55
N GLU A 433 25.66 23.39 3.71
CA GLU A 433 26.23 23.88 4.98
C GLU A 433 27.12 22.84 5.69
N ALA A 434 26.92 21.53 5.48
CA ALA A 434 27.62 20.51 6.25
C ALA A 434 28.96 20.03 5.67
N ASN A 435 29.14 19.88 4.34
CA ASN A 435 30.35 19.23 3.80
C ASN A 435 30.76 19.74 2.41
N GLY A 436 32.05 20.09 2.24
CA GLY A 436 32.58 20.71 1.03
C GLY A 436 32.40 19.91 -0.27
N GLN A 437 32.70 20.57 -1.41
CA GLN A 437 32.54 20.13 -2.80
C GLN A 437 32.98 18.68 -3.15
N HIS A 438 33.76 18.01 -2.31
CA HIS A 438 34.20 16.64 -2.50
C HIS A 438 33.09 15.58 -2.24
N ASP A 439 32.12 15.86 -1.37
CA ASP A 439 31.06 14.88 -1.03
C ASP A 439 29.89 14.88 -2.02
N VAL A 440 29.60 16.01 -2.68
CA VAL A 440 28.56 16.09 -3.73
C VAL A 440 28.92 15.18 -4.91
N ALA A 441 30.19 15.15 -5.31
CA ALA A 441 30.67 14.25 -6.36
C ALA A 441 30.63 12.77 -5.94
N HIS A 442 30.83 12.49 -4.65
CA HIS A 442 30.73 11.13 -4.10
C HIS A 442 29.27 10.66 -4.00
N ALA A 443 28.36 11.53 -3.54
CA ALA A 443 26.92 11.30 -3.51
C ALA A 443 26.35 11.09 -4.93
N GLN A 444 26.72 11.92 -5.90
CA GLN A 444 26.37 11.73 -7.31
C GLN A 444 26.90 10.39 -7.85
N ARG A 445 28.15 10.02 -7.54
CA ARG A 445 28.74 8.74 -7.98
C ARG A 445 28.07 7.54 -7.29
N GLN A 446 27.61 7.67 -6.05
CA GLN A 446 26.78 6.68 -5.37
C GLN A 446 25.39 6.58 -6.01
N ALA A 447 24.72 7.69 -6.31
CA ALA A 447 23.43 7.72 -6.99
C ALA A 447 23.49 7.08 -8.39
N LEU A 448 24.55 7.35 -9.16
CA LEU A 448 24.83 6.69 -10.44
C LEU A 448 25.04 5.17 -10.30
N ARG A 449 25.78 4.74 -9.28
CA ARG A 449 25.97 3.30 -8.99
C ARG A 449 24.67 2.63 -8.53
N ARG A 450 23.85 3.31 -7.71
CA ARG A 450 22.52 2.86 -7.27
C ARG A 450 21.60 2.70 -8.48
N SER A 451 21.52 3.72 -9.34
CA SER A 451 20.74 3.68 -10.58
C SER A 451 21.13 2.48 -11.43
N ASN A 452 22.43 2.24 -11.67
CA ASN A 452 22.91 1.14 -12.51
C ASN A 452 22.54 -0.26 -11.99
N LYS A 453 22.61 -0.51 -10.68
CA LYS A 453 22.20 -1.80 -10.10
C LYS A 453 20.69 -2.03 -10.21
N MET A 454 19.92 -0.96 -10.05
CA MET A 454 18.47 -0.96 -10.21
C MET A 454 18.00 -1.22 -11.66
N GLU A 455 18.89 -1.10 -12.66
CA GLU A 455 18.51 -1.30 -14.06
C GLU A 455 18.42 -2.77 -14.45
N HIS A 456 19.09 -3.66 -13.71
CA HIS A 456 19.19 -5.07 -14.05
C HIS A 456 18.24 -5.90 -13.20
N VAL A 457 17.27 -6.54 -13.87
CA VAL A 457 16.41 -7.58 -13.29
C VAL A 457 16.64 -8.83 -14.12
N GLU A 458 17.05 -9.91 -13.48
CA GLU A 458 17.43 -11.15 -14.14
C GLU A 458 16.24 -11.76 -14.89
N GLY A 459 16.45 -12.09 -16.17
CA GLY A 459 15.40 -12.65 -17.03
C GLY A 459 14.53 -11.60 -17.74
N TYR A 460 14.76 -10.30 -17.51
CA TYR A 460 13.97 -9.21 -18.09
C TYR A 460 14.84 -8.20 -18.82
N ARG A 461 14.28 -7.61 -19.87
CA ARG A 461 14.83 -6.43 -20.53
C ARG A 461 14.02 -5.21 -20.15
N ARG A 462 14.73 -4.14 -19.82
CA ARG A 462 14.11 -2.82 -19.65
C ARG A 462 13.75 -2.24 -21.02
N VAL A 463 12.49 -1.85 -21.15
CA VAL A 463 11.93 -1.24 -22.37
C VAL A 463 11.82 0.27 -22.24
N ASP A 464 11.53 0.78 -21.03
CA ASP A 464 11.41 2.21 -20.79
C ASP A 464 12.02 2.62 -19.44
N ARG A 465 12.50 3.86 -19.36
CA ARG A 465 12.98 4.52 -18.13
C ARG A 465 12.70 6.00 -18.25
N ILE A 466 11.86 6.49 -17.34
CA ILE A 466 11.47 7.89 -17.27
C ILE A 466 11.77 8.37 -15.85
N VAL A 467 12.42 9.52 -15.73
CA VAL A 467 12.72 10.17 -14.46
C VAL A 467 12.08 11.55 -14.47
N HIS A 468 11.37 11.88 -13.41
CA HIS A 468 10.67 13.14 -13.26
C HIS A 468 11.04 13.81 -11.94
N ASP A 469 11.30 15.11 -12.01
CA ASP A 469 11.40 15.98 -10.85
C ASP A 469 10.02 16.54 -10.55
N LEU A 470 9.45 16.16 -9.41
CA LEU A 470 8.12 16.58 -8.96
C LEU A 470 8.26 17.31 -7.63
N ASN A 471 8.35 18.64 -7.66
CA ASN A 471 8.42 19.55 -6.49
C ASN A 471 8.55 18.86 -5.10
N GLY A 472 9.79 18.49 -4.75
CA GLY A 472 10.13 17.77 -3.51
C GLY A 472 10.44 16.27 -3.67
N TYR A 473 10.07 15.65 -4.79
CA TYR A 473 10.22 14.22 -5.05
C TYR A 473 10.94 13.94 -6.37
N ASP A 474 11.78 12.92 -6.39
CA ASP A 474 12.23 12.25 -7.61
C ASP A 474 11.32 11.05 -7.87
N LEU A 475 10.71 11.03 -9.05
CA LEU A 475 9.90 9.92 -9.51
C LEU A 475 10.64 9.17 -10.62
N VAL A 476 10.87 7.88 -10.41
CA VAL A 476 11.45 6.99 -11.41
C VAL A 476 10.42 5.96 -11.85
N PHE A 477 9.99 6.05 -13.10
CA PHE A 477 9.17 5.05 -13.76
C PHE A 477 10.03 4.17 -14.66
N ARG A 478 9.84 2.86 -14.59
CA ARG A 478 10.52 1.89 -15.46
C ARG A 478 9.55 0.84 -15.94
N TYR A 479 9.79 0.35 -17.15
CA TYR A 479 8.98 -0.70 -17.75
C TYR A 479 9.86 -1.83 -18.27
N TYR A 480 9.46 -3.07 -17.99
CA TYR A 480 10.22 -4.28 -18.26
C TYR A 480 9.36 -5.34 -18.96
N GLU A 481 10.02 -6.11 -19.84
CA GLU A 481 9.44 -7.28 -20.50
C GLU A 481 10.37 -8.48 -20.30
N ARG A 482 9.79 -9.67 -20.09
CA ARG A 482 10.55 -10.91 -19.96
C ARG A 482 11.30 -11.21 -21.26
N ASN A 483 12.51 -11.74 -21.18
CA ASN A 483 13.39 -11.91 -22.35
C ASN A 483 12.81 -12.88 -23.39
N ASP A 484 12.08 -13.90 -22.94
CA ASP A 484 11.40 -14.89 -23.77
C ASP A 484 9.96 -14.47 -24.14
N TRP A 485 9.54 -13.26 -23.77
CA TRP A 485 8.20 -12.79 -24.05
C TRP A 485 8.06 -12.46 -25.55
N LYS A 486 7.37 -13.33 -26.28
CA LYS A 486 7.03 -13.27 -27.71
C LYS A 486 5.92 -12.27 -28.11
N GLY A 487 5.35 -11.49 -27.19
CA GLY A 487 4.22 -10.61 -27.44
C GLY A 487 2.88 -11.34 -27.57
N GLY A 488 1.82 -10.71 -27.06
CA GLY A 488 0.47 -11.30 -26.94
C GLY A 488 -0.50 -10.57 -27.84
N ALA A 489 -1.73 -11.09 -27.95
CA ALA A 489 -2.80 -10.24 -28.47
C ALA A 489 -2.87 -8.97 -27.60
N PRO A 490 -2.99 -7.77 -28.20
CA PRO A 490 -3.22 -6.56 -27.42
C PRO A 490 -4.39 -6.81 -26.49
N ARG A 491 -4.20 -6.52 -25.19
CA ARG A 491 -5.28 -6.67 -24.23
C ARG A 491 -6.46 -5.78 -24.64
N LEU A 492 -7.66 -6.12 -24.18
CA LEU A 492 -8.77 -5.16 -24.19
C LEU A 492 -8.26 -3.87 -23.51
N GLY A 493 -8.43 -2.71 -24.15
CA GLY A 493 -7.83 -1.44 -23.70
C GLY A 493 -6.45 -1.06 -24.29
N GLU A 494 -5.67 -2.01 -24.81
CA GLU A 494 -4.40 -1.73 -25.53
C GLU A 494 -4.60 -1.55 -27.05
N LYS A 495 -5.83 -1.77 -27.55
CA LYS A 495 -6.17 -1.40 -28.93
C LYS A 495 -6.20 0.12 -29.01
N GLY A 496 -5.15 0.70 -29.58
CA GLY A 496 -5.07 2.14 -29.84
C GLY A 496 -6.35 2.63 -30.53
N PHE A 497 -6.85 3.76 -30.04
CA PHE A 497 -7.88 4.53 -30.74
C PHE A 497 -7.38 4.99 -32.11
#